data_AF-A0A8S0R8W6-F1
#
_entry.id   AF-A0A8S0R8W6-F1
#
_cell.length_a   1.000
_cell.length_b   1.000
_cell.length_c   1.000
_cell.angle_alpha   90.00
_cell.angle_beta   90.00
_cell.angle_gamma   90.00
#
_symmetry.space_group_name_H-M   'P 1'
#
loop_
_entity.id
_entity.type
_entity.pdbx_description
1 polymer ?
#
loop_
_entity_poly.entity_id
_entity_poly.type
_entity_poly.pdbx_seq_one_letter_code
_entity_poly.pdbx_strand_id
1 'polypeptide(L)'
;MREMTSEALENDGTLQERDPTWTSWSNAMVALHVGDMDSAFSEVLSTGDDLLLAKLMEQSGPVIYQLSLAVSTEVLHAVAQLFLEPNLFEMCLYWVQQLIDIVMENGPDVLGIPVEVEKFC
;
A
#
# COMPACT_ATOMS: atom_id res chain seq x y z
N MET A 1 -51.08 -23.35 35.11
CA MET A 1 -49.92 -22.98 35.94
C MET A 1 -48.70 -23.14 35.06
N ARG A 2 -47.98 -22.04 34.77
CA ARG A 2 -46.82 -21.98 33.86
C ARG A 2 -45.56 -22.00 34.73
N GLU A 3 -44.65 -22.93 34.46
CA GLU A 3 -43.25 -22.94 34.92
C GLU A 3 -42.43 -23.22 33.64
N MET A 4 -41.73 -22.22 33.09
CA MET A 4 -40.36 -21.78 33.40
C MET A 4 -39.30 -22.69 32.79
N THR A 5 -38.72 -22.24 31.68
CA THR A 5 -37.28 -22.34 31.41
C THR A 5 -36.89 -21.12 30.59
N SER A 6 -36.20 -20.21 31.26
CA SER A 6 -35.49 -19.09 30.66
C SER A 6 -34.18 -19.65 30.13
N GLU A 7 -34.16 -20.08 28.88
CA GLU A 7 -32.90 -20.31 28.18
C GLU A 7 -32.42 -18.95 27.66
N ALA A 8 -31.38 -18.47 28.33
CA ALA A 8 -30.61 -17.32 27.93
C ALA A 8 -30.18 -17.51 26.47
N LEU A 9 -30.64 -16.61 25.60
CA LEU A 9 -29.92 -16.34 24.35
C LEU A 9 -28.56 -15.83 24.78
N GLU A 10 -27.59 -16.75 24.80
CA GLU A 10 -26.17 -16.46 24.81
C GLU A 10 -25.93 -15.36 23.79
N ASN A 11 -25.71 -14.16 24.31
CA ASN A 11 -25.05 -13.09 23.60
C ASN A 11 -23.64 -13.59 23.30
N ASP A 12 -23.53 -14.34 22.21
CA ASP A 12 -22.27 -14.67 21.57
C ASP A 12 -21.66 -13.36 21.08
N GLY A 13 -21.04 -12.65 22.02
CA GLY A 13 -20.01 -11.68 21.74
C GLY A 13 -18.79 -12.45 21.24
N THR A 14 -18.92 -13.09 20.08
CA THR A 14 -17.77 -13.32 19.23
C THR A 14 -17.26 -11.92 18.91
N LEU A 15 -16.14 -11.56 19.56
CA LEU A 15 -15.17 -10.65 18.99
C LEU A 15 -14.90 -11.20 17.60
N GLN A 16 -15.68 -10.72 16.62
CA GLN A 16 -15.44 -10.95 15.22
C GLN A 16 -14.14 -10.18 14.97
N GLU A 17 -13.02 -10.87 15.15
CA GLU A 17 -11.74 -10.46 14.57
C GLU A 17 -12.04 -10.24 13.10
N ARG A 18 -12.33 -8.97 12.75
CA ARG A 18 -12.51 -8.58 11.36
C ARG A 18 -11.22 -8.98 10.67
N ASP A 19 -11.37 -9.61 9.50
CA ASP A 19 -10.24 -9.99 8.66
C ASP A 19 -9.16 -8.90 8.70
N PRO A 20 -7.93 -9.23 9.16
CA PRO A 20 -6.85 -8.26 9.28
C PRO A 20 -6.65 -7.44 8.00
N THR A 21 -6.83 -8.06 6.83
CA THR A 21 -6.74 -7.40 5.52
C THR A 21 -7.83 -6.36 5.30
N TRP A 22 -9.08 -6.65 5.72
CA TRP A 22 -10.18 -5.71 5.66
C TRP A 22 -9.96 -4.52 6.59
N THR A 23 -9.41 -4.77 7.78
CA THR A 23 -9.09 -3.72 8.74
C THR A 23 -8.04 -2.78 8.15
N SER A 24 -6.96 -3.33 7.58
CA SER A 24 -5.94 -2.54 6.91
C SER A 24 -6.46 -1.77 5.70
N TRP A 25 -7.28 -2.39 4.85
CA TRP A 25 -7.92 -1.67 3.74
C TRP A 25 -8.79 -0.51 4.24
N SER A 26 -9.59 -0.74 5.27
CA SER A 26 -10.46 0.30 5.85
C SER A 26 -9.65 1.46 6.42
N ASN A 27 -8.56 1.18 7.13
CA ASN A 27 -7.65 2.18 7.69
C ASN A 27 -6.96 2.98 6.57
N ALA A 28 -6.46 2.29 5.54
CA ALA A 28 -5.84 2.92 4.37
C ALA A 28 -6.81 3.87 3.65
N MET A 29 -8.08 3.49 3.54
CA MET A 29 -9.11 4.35 2.95
C MET A 29 -9.40 5.60 3.77
N VAL A 30 -9.38 5.51 5.10
CA VAL A 30 -9.50 6.68 5.97
C VAL A 30 -8.30 7.61 5.77
N ALA A 31 -7.08 7.06 5.77
CA ALA A 31 -5.85 7.81 5.54
C ALA A 31 -5.84 8.51 4.17
N LEU A 32 -6.23 7.79 3.10
CA LEU A 32 -6.34 8.33 1.75
C LEU A 32 -7.33 9.51 1.69
N HIS A 33 -8.49 9.40 2.36
CA HIS A 33 -9.50 10.47 2.36
C HIS A 33 -9.02 11.75 3.05
N VAL A 34 -8.18 11.63 4.09
CA VAL A 34 -7.61 12.80 4.77
C VAL A 34 -6.32 13.31 4.12
N GLY A 35 -5.86 12.67 3.05
CA GLY A 35 -4.67 13.03 2.29
C GLY A 35 -3.36 12.54 2.90
N ASP A 36 -3.41 11.62 3.86
CA ASP A 36 -2.22 11.00 4.44
C ASP A 36 -1.81 9.78 3.60
N MET A 37 -1.06 10.05 2.53
CA MET A 37 -0.59 9.02 1.59
C MET A 37 0.37 8.05 2.28
N ASP A 38 1.26 8.53 3.13
CA ASP A 38 2.29 7.70 3.77
C ASP A 38 1.66 6.61 4.66
N SER A 39 0.69 6.99 5.50
CA SER A 39 -0.08 6.05 6.31
C SER A 39 -0.93 5.11 5.45
N ALA A 40 -1.56 5.62 4.38
CA ALA A 40 -2.40 4.79 3.51
C ALA A 40 -1.59 3.66 2.84
N PHE A 41 -0.42 3.98 2.31
CA PHE A 41 0.46 3.00 1.69
C PHE A 41 1.09 2.06 2.72
N SER A 42 1.55 2.56 3.86
CA SER A 42 2.12 1.72 4.93
C SER A 42 1.14 0.65 5.41
N GLU A 43 -0.12 1.03 5.59
CA GLU A 43 -1.17 0.11 6.05
C GLU A 43 -1.41 -1.01 5.02
N VAL A 44 -1.49 -0.69 3.72
CA VAL A 44 -1.66 -1.70 2.67
C VAL A 44 -0.41 -2.56 2.49
N LEU A 45 0.79 -1.96 2.47
CA LEU A 45 2.05 -2.68 2.35
C LEU A 45 2.24 -3.70 3.48
N SER A 46 1.80 -3.36 4.71
CA SER A 46 1.87 -4.26 5.87
C SER A 46 1.09 -5.57 5.70
N THR A 47 0.10 -5.60 4.78
CA THR A 47 -0.68 -6.80 4.49
C THR A 47 0.06 -7.80 3.61
N GLY A 48 1.04 -7.34 2.82
CA GLY A 48 1.71 -8.13 1.79
C GLY A 48 0.80 -8.58 0.64
N ASP A 49 -0.40 -8.01 0.52
CA ASP A 49 -1.35 -8.31 -0.56
C ASP A 49 -1.14 -7.37 -1.74
N ASP A 50 -0.48 -7.91 -2.78
CA ASP A 50 -0.17 -7.22 -4.02
C ASP A 50 -1.42 -6.71 -4.77
N LEU A 51 -2.54 -7.43 -4.68
CA LEU A 51 -3.80 -7.00 -5.30
C LEU A 51 -4.40 -5.82 -4.56
N LEU A 52 -4.30 -5.82 -3.23
CA LEU A 52 -4.74 -4.71 -2.40
C LEU A 52 -3.89 -3.45 -2.65
N LEU A 53 -2.58 -3.62 -2.80
CA LEU A 53 -1.67 -2.55 -3.18
C LEU A 53 -1.97 -2.00 -4.57
N ALA A 54 -2.13 -2.88 -5.57
CA ALA A 54 -2.51 -2.49 -6.93
C ALA A 54 -3.82 -1.68 -6.95
N LYS A 55 -4.79 -2.06 -6.12
CA LYS A 55 -6.06 -1.34 -5.99
C LYS A 55 -5.88 0.05 -5.36
N LEU A 56 -5.05 0.18 -4.32
CA LEU A 56 -4.74 1.50 -3.74
C LEU A 56 -4.03 2.39 -4.78
N MET A 57 -3.07 1.82 -5.51
CA MET A 57 -2.31 2.52 -6.54
C MET A 57 -3.18 3.00 -7.70
N GLU A 58 -4.17 2.20 -8.12
CA GLU A 58 -5.16 2.61 -9.13
C GLU A 58 -6.03 3.77 -8.62
N GLN A 59 -6.39 3.76 -7.34
CA GLN A 59 -7.22 4.81 -6.73
C GLN A 59 -6.47 6.12 -6.50
N SER A 60 -5.23 6.07 -6.03
CA SER A 60 -4.43 7.27 -5.76
C SER A 60 -3.79 7.85 -7.02
N GLY A 61 -3.50 7.00 -8.00
CA GLY A 61 -2.50 7.29 -9.02
C GLY A 61 -1.08 7.41 -8.44
N PRO A 62 -0.07 7.72 -9.27
CA PRO A 62 1.31 7.86 -8.84
C PRO A 62 1.50 9.02 -7.85
N VAL A 63 2.02 8.72 -6.66
CA VAL A 63 2.22 9.71 -5.57
C VAL A 63 3.59 9.61 -4.88
N ILE A 64 4.61 9.07 -5.56
CA ILE A 64 5.97 8.84 -5.01
C ILE A 64 6.53 10.10 -4.34
N TYR A 65 6.32 11.29 -4.92
CA TYR A 65 6.83 12.55 -4.35
C TYR A 65 6.19 12.94 -3.00
N GLN A 66 5.02 12.39 -2.68
CA GLN A 66 4.29 12.67 -1.43
C GLN A 66 4.62 11.67 -0.32
N LEU A 67 5.29 10.57 -0.67
CA LEU A 67 5.63 9.50 0.25
C LEU A 67 6.98 9.78 0.92
N SER A 68 7.13 9.30 2.15
CA SER A 68 8.45 9.24 2.79
C SER A 68 9.38 8.33 2.00
N LEU A 69 10.70 8.48 2.19
CA LEU A 69 11.69 7.63 1.51
C LEU A 69 11.48 6.13 1.81
N ALA A 70 11.11 5.79 3.05
CA ALA A 70 10.87 4.41 3.46
C ALA A 70 9.71 3.79 2.66
N VAL A 71 8.54 4.45 2.69
CA VAL A 71 7.35 3.99 1.98
C VAL A 71 7.56 4.03 0.47
N SER A 72 8.19 5.09 -0.06
CA SER A 72 8.54 5.19 -1.47
C SER A 72 9.38 4.01 -1.94
N THR A 73 10.39 3.62 -1.15
CA THR A 73 11.28 2.50 -1.49
C THR A 73 10.51 1.18 -1.55
N GLU A 74 9.62 0.94 -0.59
CA GLU A 74 8.78 -0.26 -0.58
C GLU A 74 7.79 -0.29 -1.76
N VAL A 75 7.14 0.84 -2.06
CA VAL A 75 6.26 0.97 -3.24
C VAL A 75 7.03 0.72 -4.53
N LEU A 76 8.24 1.26 -4.68
CA LEU A 76 9.06 1.03 -5.87
C LEU A 76 9.49 -0.44 -6.01
N HIS A 77 9.80 -1.09 -4.89
CA HIS A 77 10.10 -2.52 -4.88
C HIS A 77 8.87 -3.35 -5.30
N ALA A 78 7.69 -3.00 -4.80
CA ALA A 78 6.45 -3.65 -5.20
C ALA A 78 6.13 -3.40 -6.69
N VAL A 79 6.27 -2.16 -7.18
CA VAL A 79 6.12 -1.83 -8.61
C VAL A 79 7.02 -2.73 -9.46
N ALA A 80 8.30 -2.91 -9.08
CA ALA A 80 9.21 -3.77 -9.81
C ALA A 80 8.75 -5.24 -9.88
N GLN A 81 8.06 -5.73 -8.84
CA GLN A 81 7.47 -7.08 -8.82
C GLN A 81 6.19 -7.15 -9.68
N LEU A 82 5.30 -6.18 -9.52
CA LEU A 82 4.03 -6.07 -10.26
C LEU A 82 4.25 -5.88 -11.77
N PHE A 83 5.41 -5.39 -12.20
CA PHE A 83 5.79 -5.28 -13.61
C PHE A 83 5.71 -6.61 -14.37
N LEU A 84 5.84 -7.73 -13.68
CA LEU A 84 5.76 -9.08 -14.27
C LEU A 84 4.31 -9.50 -14.57
N GLU A 85 3.33 -8.82 -13.98
CA GLU A 85 1.90 -9.11 -14.15
C GLU A 85 1.33 -8.34 -15.36
N PRO A 86 0.91 -9.03 -16.44
CA PRO A 86 0.48 -8.37 -17.68
C PRO A 86 -0.67 -7.38 -17.49
N ASN A 87 -1.58 -7.64 -16.54
CA ASN A 87 -2.75 -6.80 -16.28
C ASN A 87 -2.40 -5.51 -15.53
N LEU A 88 -1.23 -5.44 -14.89
CA LEU A 88 -0.79 -4.31 -14.06
C LEU A 88 0.32 -3.50 -14.74
N PHE A 89 0.82 -3.97 -15.88
CA PHE A 89 1.94 -3.38 -16.59
C PHE A 89 1.73 -1.89 -16.93
N GLU A 90 0.57 -1.53 -17.49
CA GLU A 90 0.28 -0.12 -17.84
C GLU A 90 0.25 0.77 -16.61
N MET A 91 -0.34 0.30 -15.50
CA MET A 91 -0.34 1.03 -14.24
C MET A 91 1.10 1.23 -13.75
N CYS A 92 1.89 0.16 -13.70
CA CYS A 92 3.28 0.22 -13.25
C CYS A 92 4.14 1.18 -14.09
N LEU A 93 3.87 1.31 -15.40
CA LEU A 93 4.54 2.28 -16.26
C LEU A 93 4.30 3.73 -15.81
N TYR A 94 3.09 4.09 -15.39
CA TYR A 94 2.83 5.45 -14.88
C TYR A 94 3.61 5.76 -13.60
N TRP A 95 3.79 4.75 -12.74
CA TRP A 95 4.59 4.88 -11.52
C TRP A 95 6.09 5.02 -11.82
N VAL A 96 6.61 4.24 -12.77
CA VAL A 96 8.01 4.38 -13.22
C VAL A 96 8.24 5.69 -13.94
N GLN A 97 7.28 6.17 -14.74
CA GLN A 97 7.40 7.47 -15.39
C GLN A 97 7.55 8.58 -14.36
N GLN A 98 6.73 8.58 -13.31
CA GLN A 98 6.87 9.56 -12.22
C GLN A 98 8.23 9.46 -11.54
N LEU A 99 8.76 8.26 -11.31
CA LEU A 99 10.10 8.08 -10.75
C LEU A 99 11.18 8.74 -11.62
N ILE A 100 11.12 8.51 -12.94
CA ILE A 100 12.06 9.09 -13.90
C ILE A 100 11.99 10.61 -13.84
N ASP A 101 10.79 11.17 -13.82
CA ASP A 101 10.60 12.62 -13.76
C ASP A 101 11.21 13.21 -12.47
N ILE A 102 10.99 12.55 -11.32
CA ILE A 102 11.57 12.97 -10.03
C ILE A 102 13.09 12.95 -10.07
N VAL A 103 13.71 11.90 -10.61
CA VAL A 103 15.17 11.78 -10.72
C VAL A 103 15.75 12.80 -11.68
N MET A 104 15.05 13.08 -12.79
CA MET A 104 15.47 14.07 -13.77
C MET A 104 15.41 15.51 -13.19
N GLU A 105 14.43 15.80 -12.34
CA GLU A 105 14.26 17.11 -11.71
C GLU A 105 15.19 17.33 -10.51
N ASN A 106 15.34 16.31 -9.66
CA ASN A 106 16.01 16.45 -8.35
C ASN A 106 17.42 15.82 -8.30
N GLY A 107 17.82 15.12 -9.36
CA GLY A 107 19.04 14.30 -9.40
C GLY A 107 18.86 12.92 -8.76
N PRO A 108 19.83 12.01 -8.96
CA PRO A 108 19.73 10.61 -8.50
C PRO A 108 19.77 10.46 -6.96
N ASP A 109 20.33 11.44 -6.25
CA ASP A 109 20.48 11.42 -4.79
C ASP A 109 19.13 11.43 -4.05
N VAL A 110 18.05 11.85 -4.72
CA VAL A 110 16.68 11.87 -4.16
C VAL A 110 16.17 10.48 -3.74
N LEU A 111 16.69 9.42 -4.38
CA LEU A 111 16.34 8.04 -4.07
C LEU A 111 17.31 7.40 -3.08
N GLY A 112 18.27 8.16 -2.55
CA GLY A 112 19.32 7.63 -1.67
C GLY A 112 20.21 6.58 -2.34
N ILE A 113 20.20 6.49 -3.68
CA ILE A 113 21.05 5.57 -4.45
C ILE A 113 22.46 6.13 -4.44
N PRO A 114 23.44 5.49 -3.78
CA PRO A 114 24.84 5.86 -3.96
C PRO A 114 25.18 5.61 -5.43
N VAL A 115 25.54 6.65 -6.17
CA VAL A 115 26.09 6.50 -7.52
C VAL A 115 27.53 5.98 -7.37
N GLU A 116 27.69 4.75 -6.91
CA GLU A 116 28.94 4.02 -7.01
C GLU A 116 29.03 3.51 -8.44
N VAL A 117 29.53 4.38 -9.32
CA VAL A 117 29.99 3.96 -10.63
C VAL A 117 31.21 3.06 -10.39
N GLU A 118 31.01 1.75 -10.37
CA GLU A 118 32.13 0.82 -10.53
C GLU A 118 32.78 1.14 -11.86
N LYS A 119 33.90 1.87 -11.79
CA LYS A 119 34.80 2.07 -12.90
C LYS A 119 35.41 0.72 -13.20
N PHE A 120 34.84 0.01 -14.16
CA PHE A 120 35.56 -1.08 -14.83
C PHE A 120 36.73 -0.45 -15.59
N CYS A 121 37.91 -0.50 -14.98
CA CYS A 121 39.21 -0.32 -15.65
C CYS A 121 39.63 -1.63 -16.29
#